data_AF-A0A2G6C6F2-F1
#
_entry.id   AF-A0A2G6C6F2-F1
#
_cell.length_a   1.000
_cell.length_b   1.000
_cell.length_c   1.000
_cell.angle_alpha   90.00
_cell.angle_beta   90.00
_cell.angle_gamma   90.00
#
_symmetry.space_group_name_H-M   'P 1'
#
loop_
_entity.id
_entity.type
_entity.pdbx_description
1 polymer ?
#
loop_
_entity_poly.entity_id
_entity_poly.type
_entity_poly.pdbx_seq_one_letter_code
_entity_poly.pdbx_strand_id
1 'polypeptide(L)'
;MVGLYGGKRDELLAHIIAEKNLKLVAVAGTHGKTTTTGMMVWTMKQLGLAVSYSVGATLSYGSSGVFDPESQYFVYECDEFDRNFLHFQPWLSLVTSVGYDHPDVFETVDDYQAAFRQFGQQSGEIIT
;
A
#
# COMPACT_ATOMS: atom_id res chain seq x y z
N MET A 1 -0.54 33.46 3.05
CA MET A 1 -1.18 32.38 2.28
C MET A 1 -0.86 31.09 3.02
N VAL A 2 -1.84 30.48 3.71
CA VAL A 2 -1.60 29.21 4.43
C VAL A 2 -1.49 28.14 3.35
N GLY A 3 -0.30 27.57 3.17
CA GLY A 3 -0.03 26.54 2.16
C GLY A 3 -0.75 25.24 2.52
N LEU A 4 -2.04 25.16 2.20
CA LEU A 4 -2.81 23.92 2.35
C LEU A 4 -2.48 23.02 1.16
N TYR A 5 -2.02 21.80 1.46
CA TYR A 5 -1.86 20.75 0.45
C TYR A 5 -3.25 20.31 -0.02
N GLY A 6 -3.58 20.59 -1.28
CA GLY A 6 -4.80 20.12 -1.93
C GLY A 6 -4.46 18.97 -2.87
N GLY A 7 -4.41 17.74 -2.33
CA GLY A 7 -4.14 16.51 -3.09
C GLY A 7 -4.96 15.35 -2.55
N LYS A 8 -5.02 14.25 -3.30
CA LYS A 8 -5.69 13.02 -2.84
C LYS A 8 -4.91 12.38 -1.68
N ARG A 9 -5.58 11.52 -0.90
CA ARG A 9 -5.00 10.89 0.31
C ARG A 9 -3.71 10.14 0.00
N ASP A 10 -3.70 9.42 -1.11
CA ASP A 10 -2.59 8.65 -1.64
C ASP A 10 -1.40 9.50 -2.05
N GLU A 11 -1.62 10.64 -2.71
CA GLU A 11 -0.56 11.58 -3.04
C GLU A 11 0.09 12.13 -1.76
N LEU A 12 -0.73 12.44 -0.74
CA LEU A 12 -0.23 12.85 0.57
C LEU A 12 0.57 11.73 1.25
N LEU A 13 0.09 10.49 1.21
CA LEU A 13 0.80 9.34 1.78
C LEU A 13 2.13 9.10 1.06
N ALA A 14 2.15 9.14 -0.27
CA ALA A 14 3.36 9.00 -1.07
C ALA A 14 4.37 10.11 -0.72
N HIS A 15 3.89 11.35 -0.55
CA HIS A 15 4.73 12.45 -0.11
C HIS A 15 5.33 12.21 1.28
N ILE A 16 4.52 11.80 2.26
CA ILE A 16 4.99 11.52 3.62
C ILE A 16 6.01 10.38 3.63
N ILE A 17 5.75 9.29 2.90
CA ILE A 17 6.67 8.15 2.79
C ILE A 17 8.02 8.61 2.24
N ALA A 18 8.02 9.42 1.19
CA ALA A 18 9.23 9.95 0.59
C ALA A 18 9.95 10.95 1.50
N GLU A 19 9.24 11.92 2.07
CA GLU A 19 9.80 12.95 2.96
C GLU A 19 10.46 12.33 4.20
N LYS A 20 9.86 11.27 4.75
CA LYS A 20 10.37 10.53 5.91
C LYS A 20 11.33 9.40 5.55
N ASN A 21 11.61 9.19 4.26
CA ASN A 21 12.50 8.15 3.74
C ASN A 21 12.14 6.73 4.26
N LEU A 22 10.84 6.41 4.27
CA LEU A 22 10.33 5.11 4.73
C LEU A 22 10.37 4.06 3.62
N LYS A 23 10.69 2.82 3.97
CA LYS A 23 10.54 1.67 3.08
C LYS A 23 9.06 1.27 3.00
N LEU A 24 8.43 1.56 1.87
CA LEU A 24 7.05 1.15 1.63
C LEU A 24 6.96 -0.35 1.37
N VAL A 25 6.20 -1.05 2.22
CA VAL A 25 5.72 -2.41 1.99
C VAL A 25 4.27 -2.31 1.53
N ALA A 26 4.04 -2.43 0.22
CA ALA A 26 2.72 -2.31 -0.37
C ALA A 26 2.08 -3.68 -0.54
N VAL A 27 0.87 -3.85 0.01
CA VAL A 27 0.07 -5.07 -0.17
C VAL A 27 -1.06 -4.77 -1.13
N ALA A 28 -1.01 -5.36 -2.32
CA ALA A 28 -1.96 -5.18 -3.41
C ALA A 28 -2.59 -6.51 -3.84
N GLY A 29 -3.63 -6.45 -4.66
CA GLY A 29 -4.29 -7.62 -5.23
C GLY A 29 -5.81 -7.59 -5.07
N THR A 30 -6.53 -8.37 -5.85
CA THR A 30 -8.00 -8.31 -5.90
C THR A 30 -8.64 -8.71 -4.56
N HIS A 31 -8.13 -9.75 -3.93
CA HIS A 31 -8.62 -10.26 -2.64
C HIS A 31 -7.50 -10.50 -1.64
N GLY A 32 -7.82 -10.43 -0.34
CA GLY A 32 -6.88 -10.77 0.73
C GLY A 32 -5.92 -9.65 1.15
N LYS A 33 -6.06 -8.43 0.60
CA LYS A 33 -5.22 -7.27 0.92
C LYS A 33 -5.27 -6.92 2.41
N THR A 34 -6.46 -6.68 2.97
CA THR A 34 -6.65 -6.28 4.37
C THR A 34 -6.08 -7.30 5.35
N THR A 35 -6.38 -8.59 5.13
CA THR A 35 -5.88 -9.68 5.98
C THR A 35 -4.37 -9.78 5.91
N THR A 36 -3.78 -9.75 4.72
CA THR A 36 -2.32 -9.86 4.53
C THR A 36 -1.59 -8.65 5.12
N THR A 37 -2.13 -7.44 4.92
CA THR A 37 -1.60 -6.21 5.51
C THR A 37 -1.62 -6.28 7.03
N GLY A 38 -2.76 -6.70 7.61
CA GLY A 38 -2.89 -6.93 9.04
C GLY A 38 -1.97 -8.02 9.57
N MET A 39 -1.73 -9.10 8.83
CA MET A 39 -0.77 -10.13 9.23
C MET A 39 0.66 -9.59 9.22
N MET A 40 1.04 -8.81 8.20
CA MET A 40 2.37 -8.19 8.09
C MET A 40 2.64 -7.24 9.27
N VAL A 41 1.70 -6.32 9.56
CA VAL A 41 1.80 -5.41 10.70
C VAL A 41 1.90 -6.17 12.02
N TRP A 42 1.07 -7.21 12.19
CA TRP A 42 1.10 -8.04 13.39
C TRP A 42 2.46 -8.71 13.58
N THR A 43 3.00 -9.34 12.54
CA THR A 43 4.31 -10.00 12.57
C THR A 43 5.42 -9.02 12.91
N MET A 44 5.45 -7.84 12.30
CA MET A 44 6.45 -6.81 12.63
C MET A 44 6.38 -6.39 14.10
N LYS A 45 5.18 -6.20 14.65
CA LYS A 45 4.99 -5.92 16.07
C LYS A 45 5.46 -7.07 16.96
N GLN A 46 5.20 -8.33 16.60
CA GLN A 46 5.68 -9.49 17.36
C GLN A 46 7.21 -9.62 17.35
N LEU A 47 7.85 -9.14 16.29
CA LEU A 47 9.31 -9.09 16.17
C LEU A 47 9.92 -7.87 16.89
N GLY A 48 9.11 -7.03 17.54
CA GLY A 48 9.57 -5.82 18.23
C GLY A 48 10.05 -4.70 17.29
N LEU A 49 9.62 -4.73 16.02
CA LEU A 49 9.95 -3.68 15.05
C LEU A 49 8.98 -2.50 15.18
N ALA A 50 9.51 -1.28 15.23
CA ALA A 50 8.72 -0.08 15.02
C ALA A 50 8.10 -0.12 13.60
N VAL A 51 6.80 0.15 13.51
CA VAL A 51 6.05 0.03 12.25
C VAL A 51 4.99 1.13 12.12
N SER A 52 5.12 1.92 11.06
CA SER A 52 4.05 2.80 10.56
C SER A 52 3.21 2.02 9.56
N TYR A 53 1.89 2.24 9.56
CA TYR A 53 1.01 1.53 8.66
C TYR A 53 -0.32 2.23 8.38
N SER A 54 -0.96 1.84 7.28
CA SER A 54 -2.35 2.16 6.95
C SER A 54 -3.04 0.94 6.34
N VAL A 55 -4.13 0.51 6.97
CA VAL A 55 -4.98 -0.62 6.60
C VAL A 55 -6.40 -0.10 6.38
N GLY A 56 -7.16 -0.69 5.46
CA GLY A 56 -8.53 -0.28 5.14
C GLY A 56 -9.55 -0.51 6.25
N ALA A 57 -9.19 -1.25 7.30
CA ALA A 57 -10.05 -1.57 8.43
C ALA A 57 -9.32 -1.51 9.77
N THR A 58 -10.07 -1.33 10.85
CA THR A 58 -9.54 -1.43 12.23
C THR A 58 -9.07 -2.85 12.50
N LEU A 59 -7.89 -2.96 13.10
CA LEU A 59 -7.28 -4.24 13.45
C LEU A 59 -7.74 -4.64 14.86
N SER A 60 -7.82 -5.94 15.15
CA SER A 60 -8.18 -6.44 16.50
C SER A 60 -7.19 -5.99 17.58
N TYR A 61 -6.02 -5.49 17.19
CA TYR A 61 -4.91 -5.09 18.06
C TYR A 61 -4.47 -3.63 17.84
N GLY A 62 -5.27 -2.80 17.16
CA GLY A 62 -4.93 -1.38 16.97
C GLY A 62 -5.83 -0.64 15.97
N SER A 63 -5.63 0.67 15.84
CA SER A 63 -6.28 1.48 14.81
C SER A 63 -5.91 1.02 13.40
N SER A 64 -6.72 1.43 12.42
CA SER A 64 -6.48 1.21 10.99
C SER A 64 -5.26 1.97 10.45
N GLY A 65 -4.74 2.96 11.18
CA GLY A 65 -3.50 3.64 10.83
C GLY A 65 -2.74 4.11 12.05
N VAL A 66 -1.42 4.01 11.98
CA VAL A 66 -0.46 4.47 13.01
C VAL A 66 0.77 5.02 12.31
N PHE A 67 1.27 6.15 12.80
CA PHE A 67 2.60 6.63 12.47
C PHE A 67 3.49 6.49 13.69
N ASP A 68 4.56 5.71 13.54
CA ASP A 68 5.60 5.50 14.55
C ASP A 68 6.87 6.23 14.09
N PRO A 69 7.35 7.26 14.82
CA PRO A 69 8.54 8.02 14.46
C PRO A 69 9.83 7.21 14.37
N GLU A 70 9.90 6.04 15.03
CA GLU A 70 11.08 5.16 14.99
C GLU A 70 11.01 4.13 13.85
N SER A 71 9.88 4.07 13.14
CA SER A 71 9.69 3.12 12.05
C SER A 71 10.58 3.43 10.85
N GLN A 72 11.22 2.39 10.32
CA GLN A 72 11.89 2.44 9.01
C GLN A 72 10.96 2.01 7.86
N TYR A 73 9.80 1.44 8.20
CA TYR A 73 8.88 0.83 7.26
C TYR A 73 7.53 1.55 7.27
N PHE A 74 6.84 1.51 6.14
CA PHE A 74 5.44 1.89 6.06
C PHE A 74 4.67 0.74 5.40
N VAL A 75 3.83 0.05 6.14
CA VAL A 75 3.00 -1.05 5.60
C VAL A 75 1.67 -0.48 5.13
N TYR A 76 1.35 -0.65 3.85
CA TYR A 76 0.17 -0.05 3.25
C TYR A 76 -0.68 -1.07 2.51
N GLU A 77 -1.97 -1.10 2.82
CA GLU A 77 -2.98 -1.75 1.99
C GLU A 77 -3.22 -0.92 0.72
N CYS A 78 -2.53 -1.29 -0.35
CA CYS A 78 -2.48 -0.54 -1.60
C CYS A 78 -3.57 -1.05 -2.53
N ASP A 79 -4.58 -0.21 -2.76
CA ASP A 79 -5.74 -0.55 -3.59
C ASP A 79 -5.49 -0.21 -5.07
N GLU A 80 -5.98 -1.07 -5.96
CA GLU A 80 -5.98 -0.88 -7.41
C GLU A 80 -7.07 0.10 -7.88
N PHE A 81 -8.09 0.37 -7.06
CA PHE A 81 -9.15 1.33 -7.40
C PHE A 81 -8.56 2.70 -7.77
N ASP A 82 -9.10 3.32 -8.83
CA ASP A 82 -8.61 4.59 -9.42
C ASP A 82 -7.11 4.54 -9.82
N ARG A 83 -6.58 3.33 -10.08
CA ARG A 83 -5.15 3.08 -10.36
C ARG A 83 -4.20 3.59 -9.27
N ASN A 84 -4.70 3.74 -8.05
CA ASN A 84 -4.02 4.39 -6.94
C ASN A 84 -2.63 3.81 -6.64
N PHE A 85 -2.52 2.48 -6.59
CA PHE A 85 -1.24 1.78 -6.41
C PHE A 85 -0.12 2.18 -7.39
N LEU A 86 -0.42 2.75 -8.56
CA LEU A 86 0.56 3.22 -9.54
C LEU A 86 1.27 4.52 -9.13
N HIS A 87 0.76 5.24 -8.12
CA HIS A 87 1.41 6.45 -7.59
C HIS A 87 2.59 6.17 -6.66
N PHE A 88 2.79 4.90 -6.28
CA PHE A 88 3.81 4.50 -5.31
C PHE A 88 5.03 3.86 -5.98
N GLN A 89 6.17 3.88 -5.29
CA GLN A 89 7.39 3.16 -5.67
C GLN A 89 7.78 2.25 -4.50
N PRO A 90 7.16 1.07 -4.36
CA PRO A 90 7.34 0.24 -3.18
C PRO A 90 8.76 -0.29 -3.06
N TRP A 91 9.27 -0.34 -1.82
CA TRP A 91 10.49 -1.11 -1.56
C TRP A 91 10.22 -2.61 -1.72
N LEU A 92 9.04 -3.06 -1.24
CA LEU A 92 8.55 -4.42 -1.39
C LEU A 92 7.06 -4.39 -1.72
N SER A 93 6.66 -5.17 -2.73
CA SER A 93 5.25 -5.43 -3.03
C SER A 93 4.87 -6.88 -2.72
N LEU A 94 3.75 -7.04 -2.02
CA LEU A 94 3.06 -8.32 -1.85
C LEU A 94 1.80 -8.28 -2.73
N VAL A 95 1.70 -9.15 -3.73
CA VAL A 95 0.51 -9.25 -4.60
C VAL A 95 -0.22 -10.54 -4.26
N THR A 96 -1.37 -10.43 -3.59
CA THR A 96 -2.08 -11.59 -3.03
C THR A 96 -2.85 -12.41 -4.06
N SER A 97 -3.44 -11.73 -5.05
CA SER A 97 -4.20 -12.33 -6.15
C SER A 97 -4.42 -11.29 -7.25
N VAL A 98 -4.56 -11.75 -8.50
CA VAL A 98 -4.88 -10.91 -9.65
C VAL A 98 -6.03 -11.54 -10.41
N GLY A 99 -7.25 -11.09 -10.11
CA GLY A 99 -8.49 -11.41 -10.82
C GLY A 99 -9.12 -10.12 -11.35
N TYR A 100 -9.74 -10.17 -12.52
CA TYR A 100 -10.34 -8.98 -13.12
C TYR A 100 -11.45 -8.43 -12.22
N ASP A 101 -11.30 -7.17 -11.82
CA ASP A 101 -12.23 -6.41 -10.98
C ASP A 101 -12.20 -4.93 -11.40
N HIS A 102 -13.09 -4.11 -10.84
CA HIS A 102 -13.21 -2.68 -11.14
C HIS A 102 -13.33 -2.35 -12.65
N PRO A 103 -14.34 -2.89 -13.36
CA PRO A 103 -14.54 -2.61 -14.79
C PRO A 103 -14.87 -1.14 -15.08
N ASP A 104 -15.21 -0.35 -14.06
CA ASP A 104 -15.37 1.10 -14.10
C ASP A 104 -14.04 1.87 -14.19
N VAL A 105 -12.93 1.22 -13.82
CA VAL A 105 -11.56 1.78 -13.84
C VAL A 105 -10.68 1.11 -14.90
N PHE A 106 -10.84 -0.20 -15.10
CA PHE A 106 -10.07 -1.00 -16.02
C PHE A 106 -10.96 -1.60 -17.11
N GLU A 107 -10.83 -1.10 -18.34
CA GLU A 107 -11.76 -1.41 -19.44
C GLU A 107 -11.74 -2.90 -19.82
N THR A 108 -10.59 -3.56 -19.64
CA THR A 108 -10.38 -4.95 -20.04
C THR A 108 -9.55 -5.71 -19.02
N VAL A 109 -9.59 -7.05 -19.10
CA VAL A 109 -8.70 -7.92 -18.32
C VAL A 109 -7.23 -7.60 -18.59
N ASP A 110 -6.88 -7.33 -19.85
CA ASP A 110 -5.51 -7.00 -20.24
C ASP A 110 -5.05 -5.66 -19.64
N ASP A 111 -5.92 -4.66 -19.57
CA ASP A 111 -5.66 -3.37 -18.92
C ASP A 111 -5.44 -3.54 -17.40
N TYR A 112 -6.28 -4.33 -16.73
CA TYR A 112 -6.10 -4.68 -15.32
C TYR A 112 -4.75 -5.39 -15.09
N GLN A 113 -4.45 -6.41 -15.89
CA GLN A 113 -3.17 -7.12 -15.81
C GLN A 113 -1.96 -6.23 -16.14
N ALA A 114 -2.10 -5.30 -17.09
CA ALA A 114 -1.05 -4.36 -17.43
C ALA A 114 -0.75 -3.42 -16.26
N ALA A 115 -1.77 -2.96 -15.53
CA ALA A 115 -1.59 -2.15 -14.33
C ALA A 115 -0.83 -2.92 -13.23
N PHE A 116 -1.15 -4.19 -12.98
CA PHE A 116 -0.38 -5.02 -12.03
C PHE A 116 1.06 -5.28 -12.49
N ARG A 117 1.29 -5.45 -13.80
CA ARG A 117 2.65 -5.57 -14.34
C ARG A 117 3.45 -4.29 -14.14
N GLN A 118 2.85 -3.14 -14.41
CA GLN A 118 3.47 -1.84 -14.15
C GLN A 118 3.78 -1.67 -12.67
N PHE A 119 2.83 -2.00 -11.79
CA PHE A 119 3.02 -1.96 -10.34
C PHE A 119 4.21 -2.84 -9.89
N GLY A 120 4.37 -4.04 -10.46
CA GLY A 120 5.53 -4.88 -10.17
C GLY A 120 6.86 -4.31 -10.69
N GLN A 121 6.85 -3.64 -11.84
CA GLN A 121 8.06 -3.04 -12.43
C GLN A 121 8.58 -1.83 -11.65
N GLN A 122 7.70 -1.11 -10.94
CA GLN A 122 8.07 0.03 -10.08
C GLN A 122 8.41 -0.36 -8.64
N SER A 123 8.37 -1.66 -8.32
CA SER A 123 8.73 -2.17 -7.00
C SER A 123 10.17 -2.64 -6.97
N GLY A 124 10.87 -2.39 -5.85
CA GLY A 124 12.22 -2.91 -5.63
C GLY A 124 12.27 -4.44 -5.58
N GLU A 125 11.28 -5.05 -4.92
CA GLU A 125 11.06 -6.50 -4.87
C GLU A 125 9.56 -6.81 -4.94
N ILE A 126 9.21 -7.97 -5.50
CA ILE A 126 7.83 -8.45 -5.60
C ILE A 126 7.72 -9.90 -5.12
N ILE A 127 6.70 -10.17 -4.32
CA ILE A 127 6.28 -11.51 -3.90
C ILE A 127 4.83 -11.69 -4.35
N THR A 128 4.55 -12.74 -5.13
CA THR A 128 3.25 -13.05 -5.72
C THR A 128 2.76 -14.44 -5.33
#